data_AF-A0A417ZB01-F1
#
_entry.id   AF-A0A417ZB01-F1
#
_cell.length_a   1.000
_cell.length_b   1.000
_cell.length_c   1.000
_cell.angle_alpha   90.00
_cell.angle_beta   90.00
_cell.angle_gamma   90.00
#
_symmetry.space_group_name_H-M   'P 1'
#
loop_
_entity.id
_entity.type
_entity.pdbx_description
1 polymer ?
#
loop_
_entity_poly.entity_id
_entity_poly.type
_entity_poly.pdbx_seq_one_letter_code
_entity_poly.pdbx_strand_id
1 'polypeptide(L)' 'MFLGMKALTSINGLGNLDTAAVTDMSNMFQSDTALRLLPDLNTLNTQNVIDMSGMFVPMDAIFDDLRFK' A
#
# COMPACT_ATOMS: atom_id res chain seq x y z
N MET A 1 6.87 3.24 4.80
CA MET A 1 6.87 2.39 6.01
C MET A 1 7.55 1.06 5.73
N PHE A 2 7.34 0.49 4.54
CA PHE A 2 8.09 -0.64 4.00
C PHE A 2 8.75 -0.16 2.71
N LEU A 3 10.08 -0.03 2.71
CA LEU A 3 10.84 0.54 1.59
C LEU A 3 11.89 -0.49 1.15
N GLY A 4 11.78 -0.98 -0.08
CA GLY A 4 12.78 -1.85 -0.69
C GLY A 4 12.83 -3.27 -0.10
N MET A 5 11.76 -3.76 0.51
CA MET A 5 11.67 -5.10 1.07
C MET A 5 11.49 -6.14 -0.05
N LYS A 6 12.61 -6.57 -0.63
CA LYS A 6 12.67 -7.51 -1.77
C LYS A 6 12.12 -8.92 -1.50
N ALA A 7 11.84 -9.26 -0.25
CA ALA A 7 11.29 -10.57 0.14
C ALA A 7 9.87 -10.47 0.73
N LEU A 8 9.34 -9.25 0.90
CA LEU A 8 8.00 -9.05 1.44
C LEU A 8 6.98 -9.38 0.35
N THR A 9 6.16 -10.40 0.56
CA THR A 9 5.18 -10.88 -0.43
C THR A 9 3.75 -10.51 -0.09
N SER A 10 3.43 -10.32 1.20
CA SER A 10 2.11 -9.91 1.68
C SER A 10 2.20 -9.05 2.93
N ILE A 11 1.21 -8.17 3.13
CA ILE A 11 1.04 -7.38 4.35
C ILE A 11 -0.40 -7.53 4.83
N ASN A 12 -0.58 -8.09 6.02
CA ASN A 12 -1.89 -8.22 6.67
C ASN A 12 -2.03 -7.17 7.78
N GLY A 13 -3.28 -6.79 8.08
CA GLY A 13 -3.59 -5.90 9.19
C GLY A 13 -3.47 -4.42 8.85
N LEU A 14 -3.40 -4.03 7.57
CA LEU A 14 -3.45 -2.62 7.18
C LEU A 14 -4.74 -1.94 7.66
N GLY A 15 -5.84 -2.69 7.79
CA GLY A 15 -7.10 -2.17 8.32
C GLY A 15 -7.13 -1.87 9.81
N ASN A 16 -6.09 -2.26 10.56
CA ASN A 16 -5.94 -1.87 11.95
C ASN A 16 -5.26 -0.50 12.10
N LEU A 17 -4.79 0.11 11.01
CA LEU A 17 -4.18 1.42 11.03
C LEU A 17 -5.26 2.50 11.14
N ASP A 18 -5.17 3.34 12.18
CA ASP A 18 -5.93 4.58 12.21
C ASP A 18 -5.27 5.59 11.27
N THR A 19 -5.80 5.69 10.06
CA THR A 19 -5.33 6.65 9.04
C THR A 19 -6.21 7.87 8.92
N ALA A 20 -7.14 8.11 9.86
CA ALA A 20 -8.12 9.18 9.74
C ALA A 20 -7.50 10.58 9.71
N ALA A 21 -6.34 10.78 10.32
CA ALA A 21 -5.63 12.07 10.35
C ALA A 21 -4.41 12.13 9.42
N VAL A 22 -4.13 11.07 8.66
CA VAL A 22 -2.92 11.01 7.83
C VAL A 22 -3.09 11.88 6.59
N THR A 23 -2.13 12.77 6.36
CA THR A 23 -2.08 13.64 5.17
C THR A 23 -1.06 13.18 4.13
N ASP A 24 -0.15 12.27 4.48
CA ASP A 24 0.93 11.80 3.62
C ASP A 24 1.06 10.27 3.74
N MET A 25 0.76 9.57 2.64
CA MET A 25 0.96 8.14 2.43
C MET A 25 1.97 7.89 1.29
N SER A 26 2.79 8.89 0.96
CA SER A 26 3.81 8.77 -0.08
C SER A 26 4.80 7.65 0.27
N ASN A 27 5.23 6.95 -0.77
CA ASN A 27 6.29 5.93 -0.70
C ASN A 27 6.08 4.81 0.34
N MET A 28 4.84 4.51 0.76
CA MET A 28 4.61 3.53 1.83
C MET A 28 5.11 2.11 1.51
N PHE A 29 5.04 1.68 0.25
CA PHE A 29 5.47 0.37 -0.28
C PHE A 29 6.45 0.53 -1.45
N GLN A 30 7.19 1.64 -1.47
CA GLN A 30 8.09 1.96 -2.57
C GLN A 30 9.19 0.89 -2.68
N SER A 31 9.49 0.45 -3.90
CA SER A 31 10.51 -0.57 -4.21
C SER A 31 10.30 -1.94 -3.56
N ASP A 32 9.11 -2.25 -3.05
CA ASP A 32 8.74 -3.59 -2.57
C ASP A 32 8.39 -4.51 -3.76
N THR A 33 9.36 -4.80 -4.60
CA THR A 33 9.17 -5.48 -5.91
C THR A 33 8.61 -6.89 -5.81
N ALA A 34 8.65 -7.53 -4.64
CA ALA A 34 8.10 -8.86 -4.39
C ALA A 34 6.69 -8.84 -3.74
N LEU A 35 6.19 -7.67 -3.35
CA LEU A 35 4.88 -7.53 -2.71
C LEU A 35 3.79 -7.85 -3.74
N ARG A 36 2.86 -8.73 -3.40
CA ARG A 36 1.78 -9.19 -4.30
C ARG A 36 0.40 -9.14 -3.66
N LEU A 37 0.30 -9.15 -2.33
CA LEU A 37 -0.96 -9.31 -1.62
C LEU A 37 -1.15 -8.26 -0.52
N LEU A 38 -2.23 -7.47 -0.64
CA LEU A 38 -2.63 -6.43 0.30
C LEU A 38 -4.15 -6.53 0.59
N PRO A 39 -4.60 -7.53 1.36
CA PRO A 39 -6.02 -7.85 1.51
C PRO A 39 -6.83 -6.72 2.17
N ASP A 40 -6.20 -5.94 3.04
CA ASP A 40 -6.87 -4.86 3.78
C ASP A 40 -6.63 -3.48 3.16
N LEU A 41 -6.06 -3.37 1.96
CA LEU A 41 -5.73 -2.05 1.37
C LEU A 41 -6.94 -1.13 1.25
N ASN A 42 -8.10 -1.70 0.89
CA ASN A 42 -9.36 -0.97 0.70
C ASN A 42 -9.98 -0.46 2.00
N THR A 43 -9.41 -0.81 3.15
CA THR A 43 -9.90 -0.36 4.47
C THR A 43 -9.22 0.91 4.97
N LEU A 44 -8.14 1.35 4.33
CA LEU A 44 -7.44 2.58 4.70
C LEU A 44 -8.35 3.79 4.47
N ASN A 45 -8.48 4.64 5.49
CA ASN A 45 -9.14 5.94 5.34
C ASN A 45 -8.16 6.91 4.65
N THR A 46 -8.50 7.31 3.42
CA THR A 46 -7.69 8.19 2.58
C THR A 46 -8.28 9.60 2.42
N GLN A 47 -9.36 9.92 3.14
CA GLN A 47 -10.13 11.17 2.96
C GLN A 47 -9.30 12.44 3.21
N ASN A 48 -8.31 12.37 4.10
CA ASN A 48 -7.47 13.50 4.47
C ASN A 48 -6.07 13.44 3.82
N VAL A 49 -5.79 12.42 3.01
CA VAL A 49 -4.47 12.21 2.40
C VAL A 49 -4.30 13.18 1.23
N ILE A 50 -3.21 13.93 1.27
CA ILE A 50 -2.81 14.91 0.26
C ILE A 50 -1.76 14.30 -0.68
N ASP A 51 -0.84 13.48 -0.15
CA ASP A 51 0.25 12.89 -0.92
C ASP A 51 0.19 11.35 -0.88
N MET A 52 0.11 10.72 -2.05
CA MET A 52 0.27 9.26 -2.25
C MET A 52 1.34 8.96 -3.32
N SER A 53 2.20 9.93 -3.62
CA SER A 53 3.21 9.81 -4.65
C SER A 53 4.17 8.65 -4.34
N GLY A 54 4.53 7.89 -5.38
CA GLY A 54 5.49 6.79 -5.26
C GLY A 54 5.07 5.63 -4.35
N MET A 55 3.84 5.62 -3.80
CA MET A 55 3.39 4.64 -2.81
C MET A 55 3.60 3.18 -3.26
N PHE A 56 3.48 2.91 -4.56
CA PHE A 56 3.66 1.59 -5.18
C PHE A 56 4.72 1.57 -6.30
N VAL A 57 5.72 2.44 -6.28
CA VAL A 57 6.74 2.53 -7.35
C VAL A 57 8.07 1.91 -6.91
N PRO A 58 8.82 1.16 -7.73
CA PRO A 58 8.39 0.34 -8.87
C PRO A 58 7.87 -1.02 -8.34
N MET A 59 6.62 -1.07 -7.89
CA MET A 59 6.02 -2.36 -7.56
C MET A 59 5.54 -2.98 -8.88
N ASP A 60 6.28 -3.97 -9.40
CA ASP A 60 5.93 -4.73 -10.62
C ASP A 60 4.68 -5.62 -10.45
N ALA A 61 3.96 -5.46 -9.34
CA ALA A 61 2.78 -6.24 -9.03
C ALA A 61 1.65 -5.84 -9.98
N ILE A 62 1.54 -6.62 -11.05
CA ILE A 62 0.35 -6.77 -11.85
C ILE A 62 -0.83 -6.97 -10.88
N PHE A 63 -1.65 -5.93 -10.76
CA PHE A 63 -2.93 -5.96 -10.08
C PHE A 63 -3.95 -6.75 -10.92
N ASP A 64 -3.68 -8.02 -11.22
CA ASP A 64 -4.65 -8.91 -11.90
C ASP A 64 -5.84 -9.26 -10.97
N ASP A 65 -5.71 -8.96 -9.67
CA ASP A 65 -6.76 -9.19 -8.67
C ASP A 65 -7.31 -7.89 -8.04
N LEU A 66 -7.13 -6.73 -8.71
CA LEU A 66 -8.10 -5.63 -8.56
C LEU A 66 -9.40 -6.00 -9.31
N ARG A 67 -9.99 -7.16 -8.98
CA ARG A 67 -11.43 -7.31 -9.08
C ARG A 67 -12.01 -6.48 -7.94
N PHE A 68 -12.08 -5.17 -8.18
CA PHE A 68 -13.20 -4.39 -7.70
C PHE A 68 -14.45 -5.21 -8.03
N LYS A 69 -15.08 -5.80 -7.02
CA LYS A 69 -16.49 -6.13 -7.13
C LYS A 69 -17.27 -4.83 -7.22
#